data_AF-A0A5P6A9C0-F1
#
_entry.id   AF-A0A5P6A9C0-F1
#
_cell.length_a   1.000
_cell.length_b   1.000
_cell.length_c   1.000
_cell.angle_alpha   90.00
_cell.angle_beta   90.00
_cell.angle_gamma   90.00
#
_symmetry.space_group_name_H-M   'P 1'
#
loop_
_entity.id
_entity.type
_entity.pdbx_description
1 polymer ?
#
loop_
_entity_poly.entity_id
_entity_poly.type
_entity_poly.pdbx_seq_one_letter_code
_entity_poly.pdbx_strand_id
1 'polypeptide(L)'
;MGDQIEIITQKQPNPSRDWLNPNLGYVTTSRGRSKIHAWFRKQDRDKNILAGRQILDDELEHLGISLKEAEKHLLPRYNFNELDELLAAIGGGDIRLNQMVNFLQSQFNKPSAEEQDAAALKQLQQKTGRRRIAAKITVALWWRAWAT
;
A
#
# COMPACT_ATOMS: atom_id res chain seq x y z
N MET A 1 -8.33 10.62 -36.54
CA MET A 1 -9.12 11.88 -36.57
C MET A 1 -8.75 12.67 -35.33
N GLY A 2 -8.60 13.98 -35.45
CA GLY A 2 -8.33 14.88 -34.34
C GLY A 2 -9.39 15.96 -34.36
N ASP A 3 -9.98 16.22 -33.20
CA ASP A 3 -10.99 17.25 -33.02
C ASP A 3 -10.36 18.45 -32.31
N GLN A 4 -10.77 19.65 -32.70
CA GLN A 4 -10.41 20.86 -31.96
C GLN A 4 -11.34 20.99 -30.76
N ILE A 5 -10.75 21.04 -29.57
CA ILE A 5 -11.47 21.16 -28.31
C ILE A 5 -11.11 22.49 -27.66
N GLU A 6 -12.13 23.26 -27.28
CA GLU A 6 -11.99 24.49 -26.50
C GLU A 6 -12.37 24.24 -25.04
N ILE A 7 -11.54 24.72 -24.10
CA ILE A 7 -11.74 24.52 -22.66
C ILE A 7 -12.06 25.87 -22.01
N ILE A 8 -13.26 25.98 -21.46
CA ILE A 8 -13.65 27.13 -20.63
C ILE A 8 -13.10 26.93 -19.22
N THR A 9 -12.34 27.90 -18.71
CA THR A 9 -11.69 27.83 -17.39
C THR A 9 -12.26 28.88 -16.44
N GLN A 10 -12.14 28.60 -15.14
CA GLN A 10 -12.56 29.50 -14.06
C GLN A 10 -11.38 29.79 -13.13
N LYS A 11 -11.39 30.98 -12.49
CA LYS A 11 -10.30 31.41 -11.59
C LYS A 11 -10.19 30.55 -10.32
N GLN A 12 -11.33 30.11 -9.77
CA GLN A 12 -11.37 29.26 -8.59
C GLN A 12 -11.64 27.80 -8.98
N PRO A 13 -10.76 26.86 -8.64
CA PRO A 13 -10.96 25.45 -8.98
C PRO A 13 -12.07 24.86 -8.11
N ASN A 14 -13.15 24.40 -8.75
CA ASN A 14 -14.24 23.68 -8.09
C ASN A 14 -14.52 22.34 -8.81
N PRO A 15 -13.60 21.36 -8.73
CA PRO A 15 -13.84 20.03 -9.27
C PRO A 15 -14.91 19.29 -8.45
N SER A 16 -15.81 18.56 -9.12
CA SER A 16 -16.78 17.72 -8.43
C SER A 16 -16.19 16.35 -8.10
N ARG A 17 -16.57 15.79 -6.94
CA ARG A 17 -16.23 14.40 -6.57
C ARG A 17 -16.84 13.38 -7.53
N ASP A 18 -17.95 13.73 -8.20
CA ASP A 18 -18.64 12.85 -9.16
C ASP A 18 -17.78 12.49 -10.37
N TRP A 19 -16.74 13.26 -10.68
CA TRP A 19 -15.79 12.94 -11.74
C TRP A 19 -15.07 11.61 -11.54
N LEU A 20 -14.97 11.14 -10.29
CA LEU A 20 -14.33 9.88 -9.95
C LEU A 20 -15.29 8.67 -10.05
N ASN A 21 -16.60 8.91 -10.17
CA ASN A 21 -17.59 7.85 -10.27
C ASN A 21 -17.42 7.08 -11.60
N PRO A 22 -17.06 5.77 -11.56
CA PRO A 22 -16.84 5.00 -12.77
C PRO A 22 -18.10 4.85 -13.63
N ASN A 23 -19.29 4.95 -13.04
CA ASN A 23 -20.57 4.77 -13.74
C ASN A 23 -20.95 5.98 -14.62
N LEU A 24 -20.39 7.16 -14.35
CA LEU A 24 -20.72 8.40 -15.07
C LEU A 24 -19.82 8.66 -16.28
N GLY A 25 -18.71 7.92 -16.43
CA GLY A 25 -17.85 7.98 -17.61
C GLY A 25 -17.06 9.29 -17.81
N TYR A 26 -17.11 10.25 -16.88
CA TYR A 26 -16.44 11.55 -17.04
C TYR A 26 -14.91 11.46 -17.16
N VAL A 27 -14.28 10.57 -16.38
CA VAL A 27 -12.81 10.43 -16.36
C VAL A 27 -12.43 8.96 -16.53
N THR A 28 -11.98 8.62 -17.73
CA THR A 28 -11.57 7.27 -18.12
C THR A 28 -10.10 6.99 -17.82
N THR A 29 -9.24 8.00 -17.98
CA THR A 29 -7.79 7.79 -17.86
C THR A 29 -7.34 7.70 -16.39
N SER A 30 -6.52 6.69 -16.09
CA SER A 30 -5.92 6.51 -14.76
C SER A 30 -5.15 7.75 -14.28
N ARG A 31 -4.45 8.42 -15.20
CA ARG A 31 -3.70 9.65 -14.91
C ARG A 31 -4.61 10.80 -14.47
N GLY A 32 -5.75 11.00 -15.15
CA GLY A 32 -6.71 12.03 -14.80
C GLY A 32 -7.33 11.78 -13.41
N ARG A 33 -7.78 10.54 -13.17
CA ARG A 33 -8.33 10.11 -11.88
C ARG A 33 -7.34 10.35 -10.74
N SER A 34 -6.07 9.98 -10.95
CA SER A 34 -5.00 10.16 -9.95
C SER A 34 -4.77 11.63 -9.59
N LYS A 35 -4.82 12.54 -10.58
CA LYS A 35 -4.70 13.99 -10.33
C LYS A 35 -5.87 14.54 -9.52
N ILE A 36 -7.10 14.11 -9.83
CA ILE A 36 -8.30 14.54 -9.11
C ILE A 36 -8.24 14.06 -7.66
N HIS A 37 -7.89 12.79 -7.42
CA HIS A 37 -7.68 12.28 -6.06
C HIS A 37 -6.61 13.08 -5.31
N ALA A 38 -5.47 13.37 -5.94
CA ALA A 38 -4.41 14.15 -5.32
C ALA A 38 -4.86 15.57 -4.97
N TRP A 39 -5.72 16.19 -5.79
CA TRP A 39 -6.28 17.52 -5.51
C TRP A 39 -7.16 17.50 -4.26
N PHE A 40 -8.09 16.54 -4.15
CA PHE A 40 -8.95 16.41 -2.97
C PHE A 40 -8.16 16.08 -1.70
N ARG A 41 -7.12 15.24 -1.80
CA ARG A 41 -6.23 14.94 -0.67
C ARG A 41 -5.55 16.20 -0.12
N LYS A 42 -5.11 17.11 -1.00
CA LYS A 42 -4.51 18.38 -0.59
C LYS A 42 -5.51 19.32 0.08
N GLN A 43 -6.75 19.36 -0.41
CA GLN A 43 -7.79 20.17 0.21
C GLN A 43 -8.18 19.66 1.59
N ASP A 44 -8.28 18.34 1.75
CA ASP A 44 -8.63 17.71 3.03
C ASP A 44 -7.39 17.46 3.92
N ARG A 45 -6.27 18.17 3.72
CA ARG A 45 -5.01 17.95 4.46
C ARG A 45 -5.21 17.93 5.97
N ASP A 46 -5.92 18.90 6.53
CA ASP A 46 -6.12 18.99 7.98
C ASP A 46 -6.91 17.79 8.53
N LYS A 47 -7.92 17.32 7.78
CA LYS A 47 -8.66 16.10 8.13
C LYS A 47 -7.77 14.87 8.01
N ASN A 48 -6.92 14.81 7.00
CA ASN A 48 -5.98 13.72 6.79
C ASN A 48 -4.93 13.67 7.90
N ILE A 49 -4.48 14.81 8.43
CA ILE A 49 -3.57 14.84 9.59
C ILE A 49 -4.25 14.23 10.82
N LEU A 50 -5.49 14.61 11.10
CA LEU A 50 -6.26 14.07 12.24
C LEU A 50 -6.50 12.57 12.10
N ALA A 51 -6.94 12.11 10.92
CA ALA A 51 -7.15 10.70 10.65
C ALA A 51 -5.83 9.91 10.69
N GLY A 52 -4.76 10.46 10.11
CA GLY A 52 -3.44 9.84 10.13
C GLY A 52 -2.87 9.71 11.53
N ARG A 53 -3.14 10.68 12.42
CA ARG A 53 -2.78 10.60 13.83
C ARG A 53 -3.48 9.45 14.53
N GLN A 54 -4.80 9.33 14.36
CA GLN A 54 -5.57 8.22 14.95
C GLN A 54 -5.04 6.87 14.46
N ILE A 55 -4.87 6.71 13.14
CA ILE A 55 -4.36 5.46 12.54
C ILE A 55 -2.96 5.11 13.06
N LEU A 56 -2.07 6.10 13.16
CA LEU A 56 -0.72 5.87 13.64
C LEU A 56 -0.72 5.54 15.13
N ASP A 57 -1.47 6.28 15.95
CA ASP A 57 -1.53 6.07 17.40
C ASP A 57 -2.10 4.67 17.74
N ASP A 58 -3.17 4.24 17.07
CA ASP A 58 -3.78 2.90 17.25
C ASP A 58 -2.76 1.77 16.96
N GLU A 59 -1.99 1.91 15.88
CA GLU A 59 -1.01 0.91 15.49
C GLU A 59 0.21 0.92 16.41
N LEU A 60 0.64 2.09 16.87
CA LEU A 60 1.73 2.22 17.83
C LEU A 60 1.37 1.63 19.20
N GLU A 61 0.12 1.79 19.63
CA GLU A 61 -0.41 1.15 20.84
C GLU A 61 -0.37 -0.37 20.69
N HIS A 62 -0.79 -0.90 19.54
CA HIS A 62 -0.73 -2.34 19.26
C HIS A 62 0.70 -2.90 19.31
N LEU A 63 1.69 -2.13 18.84
CA LEU A 63 3.09 -2.51 18.83
C LEU A 63 3.84 -2.19 20.13
N GLY A 64 3.23 -1.44 21.06
CA GLY A 64 3.88 -0.96 22.28
C GLY A 64 5.03 0.03 22.02
N ILE A 65 4.99 0.77 20.90
CA ILE A 65 6.05 1.70 20.50
C ILE A 65 5.60 3.13 20.82
N SER A 66 6.50 3.96 21.33
CA SER A 66 6.20 5.38 21.54
C SER A 66 6.23 6.19 20.23
N LEU A 67 5.32 7.16 20.09
CA LEU A 67 5.23 8.03 18.91
C LEU A 67 6.56 8.72 18.56
N LYS A 68 7.29 9.22 19.57
CA LYS A 68 8.59 9.87 19.37
C LYS A 68 9.65 8.93 18.78
N GLU A 69 9.58 7.64 19.10
CA GLU A 69 10.53 6.67 18.60
C GLU A 69 10.17 6.26 17.18
N ALA A 70 8.88 6.04 16.89
CA ALA A 70 8.40 5.76 15.55
C ALA A 70 8.71 6.89 14.56
N GLU A 71 8.51 8.15 14.97
CA GLU A 71 8.79 9.34 14.16
C GLU A 71 10.25 9.36 13.65
N LYS A 72 11.22 9.05 14.50
CA LYS A 72 12.65 9.02 14.15
C LYS A 72 12.97 8.04 13.02
N HIS A 73 12.25 6.92 12.93
CA HIS A 73 12.46 5.93 11.88
C HIS A 73 11.60 6.19 10.64
N LEU A 74 10.40 6.73 10.82
CA LEU A 74 9.45 6.96 9.73
C LEU A 74 9.80 8.19 8.89
N LEU A 75 10.20 9.31 9.51
CA LEU A 75 10.54 10.53 8.77
C LEU A 75 11.66 10.30 7.73
N PRO A 76 12.81 9.69 8.09
CA PRO A 76 13.87 9.43 7.11
C PRO A 76 13.49 8.37 6.07
N ARG A 77 12.64 7.39 6.44
CA ARG A 77 12.22 6.32 5.53
C ARG A 77 11.40 6.85 4.35
N TYR A 78 10.52 7.80 4.62
CA TYR A 78 9.63 8.39 3.62
C TYR A 78 10.10 9.77 3.13
N ASN A 79 11.26 10.25 3.61
CA ASN A 79 11.85 11.53 3.25
C ASN A 79 10.91 12.73 3.56
N PHE A 80 10.27 12.68 4.74
CA PHE A 80 9.49 13.79 5.28
C PHE A 80 10.33 14.57 6.30
N ASN A 81 10.10 15.88 6.38
CA ASN A 81 10.78 16.75 7.34
C ASN A 81 9.92 17.00 8.59
N GLU A 82 8.60 16.96 8.44
CA GLU A 82 7.65 17.26 9.50
C GLU A 82 6.72 16.08 9.77
N LEU A 83 6.35 15.89 11.03
CA LEU A 83 5.37 14.88 11.44
C LEU A 83 4.02 15.08 10.75
N ASP A 84 3.57 16.32 10.58
CA ASP A 84 2.29 16.63 9.93
C ASP A 84 2.24 16.17 8.48
N GLU A 85 3.36 16.19 7.75
CA GLU A 85 3.44 15.66 6.39
C GLU A 85 3.29 14.14 6.37
N LEU A 86 3.94 13.46 7.32
CA LEU A 86 3.80 12.02 7.50
C LEU A 86 2.34 11.65 7.85
N LEU A 87 1.73 12.35 8.81
CA LEU A 87 0.35 12.11 9.22
C LEU A 87 -0.63 12.37 8.09
N ALA A 88 -0.47 13.48 7.34
CA ALA A 88 -1.28 13.76 6.16
C ALA A 88 -1.15 12.67 5.09
N ALA A 89 0.05 12.12 4.88
CA ALA A 89 0.30 11.05 3.93
C ALA A 89 -0.29 9.71 4.38
N ILE A 90 -0.31 9.42 5.68
CA ILE A 90 -0.97 8.24 6.26
C ILE A 90 -2.49 8.38 6.12
N GLY A 91 -3.09 9.47 6.58
CA GLY A 91 -4.54 9.68 6.51
C GLY A 91 -5.06 9.85 5.08
N GLY A 92 -4.23 10.37 4.17
CA GLY A 92 -4.52 10.44 2.74
C GLY A 92 -4.35 9.11 1.99
N GLY A 93 -3.74 8.09 2.61
CA GLY A 93 -3.49 6.78 2.01
C GLY A 93 -2.34 6.74 1.00
N ASP A 94 -1.45 7.75 0.99
CA ASP A 94 -0.23 7.72 0.19
C ASP A 94 0.78 6.71 0.76
N ILE A 95 0.75 6.51 2.08
CA ILE A 95 1.48 5.44 2.76
C ILE A 95 0.55 4.26 3.01
N ARG A 96 0.95 3.07 2.54
CA ARG A 96 0.22 1.84 2.86
C ARG A 96 0.51 1.40 4.29
N LEU A 97 -0.53 1.38 5.12
CA LEU A 97 -0.47 1.01 6.54
C LEU A 97 0.36 -0.26 6.77
N ASN A 98 0.00 -1.39 6.14
CA ASN A 98 0.72 -2.67 6.29
C ASN A 98 2.23 -2.57 6.00
N GLN A 99 2.67 -1.73 5.05
CA GLN A 99 4.10 -1.56 4.77
C GLN A 99 4.80 -0.79 5.90
N MET A 100 4.13 0.23 6.43
CA MET A 100 4.61 1.01 7.57
C MET A 100 4.72 0.13 8.82
N VAL A 101 3.69 -0.66 9.12
CA VAL A 101 3.67 -1.59 10.26
C VAL A 101 4.82 -2.59 10.17
N ASN A 102 4.97 -3.28 9.04
CA ASN A 102 6.04 -4.25 8.83
C ASN A 102 7.43 -3.60 8.97
N PHE A 103 7.58 -2.36 8.52
CA PHE A 103 8.82 -1.61 8.69
C PHE A 103 9.09 -1.32 10.17
N LEU A 104 8.11 -0.80 10.92
CA LEU A 104 8.25 -0.56 12.35
C LEU A 104 8.58 -1.85 13.11
N GLN A 105 7.85 -2.93 12.86
CA GLN A 105 8.16 -4.23 13.43
C GLN A 105 9.59 -4.69 13.12
N SER A 106 10.11 -4.47 11.91
CA SER A 106 11.50 -4.83 11.58
C SER A 106 12.55 -4.02 12.34
N GLN A 107 12.23 -2.79 12.75
CA GLN A 107 13.15 -1.92 13.50
C GLN A 107 13.15 -2.26 15.00
N PHE A 108 11.98 -2.54 15.57
CA PHE A 108 11.80 -2.72 17.02
C PHE A 108 11.75 -4.19 17.45
N ASN A 109 11.22 -5.07 16.60
CA ASN A 109 11.18 -6.51 16.84
C ASN A 109 12.25 -7.17 15.97
N LYS A 110 13.48 -7.22 16.46
CA LYS A 110 14.47 -8.18 15.93
C LYS A 110 13.93 -9.56 16.33
N PRO A 111 13.49 -10.42 15.39
CA PRO A 111 13.26 -11.80 15.77
C PRO A 111 14.62 -12.33 16.26
N SER A 112 14.62 -13.07 17.36
CA SER A 112 15.76 -13.95 17.65
C SER A 112 16.05 -14.72 16.35
N ALA A 113 17.32 -14.93 16.02
CA ALA A 113 17.74 -15.62 14.79
C ALA A 113 16.96 -16.94 14.55
N GLU A 114 16.53 -17.57 15.65
CA GLU A 114 15.73 -18.78 15.73
C GLU A 114 14.35 -18.70 15.03
N GLU A 115 13.65 -17.56 15.08
CA GLU A 115 12.33 -17.40 14.45
C GLU A 115 12.42 -17.17 12.94
N GLN A 116 13.50 -16.50 12.50
CA GLN A 116 13.78 -16.32 11.07
C GLN A 116 14.20 -17.65 10.43
N ASP A 117 15.02 -18.44 11.14
CA ASP A 117 15.40 -19.78 10.71
C ASP A 117 14.18 -20.71 10.64
N ALA A 118 13.27 -20.67 11.62
CA ALA A 118 12.03 -21.45 11.61
C ALA A 118 11.09 -21.07 10.45
N ALA A 119 10.97 -19.78 10.12
CA ALA A 119 10.18 -19.30 8.99
C ALA A 119 10.79 -19.71 7.64
N ALA A 120 12.12 -19.62 7.50
CA ALA A 120 12.86 -20.06 6.32
C ALA A 120 12.73 -21.58 6.09
N LEU A 121 12.85 -22.39 7.14
CA LEU A 121 12.63 -23.84 7.09
C LEU A 121 11.20 -24.19 6.66
N LYS A 122 10.17 -23.51 7.19
CA LYS A 122 8.78 -23.71 6.74
C LYS A 122 8.58 -23.37 5.27
N GLN A 123 9.18 -22.28 4.77
CA GLN A 123 9.10 -21.93 3.35
C GLN A 123 9.83 -22.92 2.44
N LEU A 124 10.99 -23.44 2.88
CA LEU A 124 11.73 -24.48 2.18
C LEU A 124 10.95 -25.80 2.13
N GLN A 125 10.29 -26.18 3.22
CA GLN A 125 9.41 -27.36 3.31
C GLN A 125 8.17 -27.23 2.41
N GLN A 126 7.55 -26.05 2.34
CA GLN A 126 6.41 -25.80 1.43
C GLN A 126 6.83 -25.81 -0.05
N LYS A 127 8.00 -25.25 -0.38
CA LYS A 127 8.56 -25.28 -1.75
C LYS A 127 8.95 -26.70 -2.19
N THR A 128 9.54 -27.49 -1.29
CA THR A 128 9.89 -28.90 -1.58
C THR A 128 8.64 -29.79 -1.67
N GLY A 129 7.62 -29.56 -0.85
CA GLY A 129 6.32 -30.24 -0.96
C GLY A 129 5.61 -30.00 -2.29
N ARG A 130 5.55 -28.74 -2.74
CA ARG A 130 4.97 -28.37 -4.06
C ARG A 130 5.72 -29.00 -5.24
N ARG A 131 7.06 -29.06 -5.19
CA ARG A 131 7.87 -29.71 -6.24
C ARG A 131 7.63 -31.22 -6.33
N ARG A 132 7.49 -31.90 -5.18
CA ARG A 132 7.23 -33.35 -5.14
C ARG A 132 5.84 -33.71 -5.67
N ILE A 133 4.83 -32.90 -5.36
CA ILE A 133 3.45 -33.11 -5.84
C ILE A 133 3.38 -32.86 -7.36
N ALA A 134 3.99 -31.78 -7.85
CA ALA A 134 4.07 -31.49 -9.28
C ALA A 134 4.77 -32.61 -10.06
N ALA A 135 5.91 -33.12 -9.57
CA ALA A 135 6.63 -34.23 -10.21
C ALA A 135 5.78 -35.52 -10.28
N LYS A 136 5.04 -35.86 -9.22
CA LYS A 136 4.14 -37.02 -9.21
C LYS A 136 2.99 -36.89 -10.22
N ILE A 137 2.42 -35.69 -10.35
CA ILE A 137 1.33 -35.43 -11.31
C ILE A 137 1.84 -35.53 -12.75
N THR A 138 3.02 -34.97 -13.05
CA THR A 138 3.62 -35.05 -14.39
C THR A 138 3.92 -36.49 -14.80
N VAL A 139 4.50 -37.30 -13.90
CA VAL A 139 4.76 -38.72 -14.17
C VAL A 139 3.45 -39.51 -14.34
N ALA A 140 2.43 -39.25 -13.52
CA ALA A 140 1.13 -39.91 -13.65
C ALA A 140 0.37 -39.54 -14.95
N LEU A 141 0.48 -38.29 -15.39
CA LEU A 141 -0.07 -37.83 -16.67
C LEU A 141 0.67 -38.45 -17.86
N TRP A 142 2.01 -38.55 -17.78
CA TRP A 142 2.81 -39.25 -18.78
C TRP A 142 2.47 -40.74 -18.86
N TRP A 143 2.29 -41.40 -17.72
CA TRP A 143 1.90 -42.81 -17.67
C TRP A 143 0.53 -43.05 -18.30
N ARG A 144 -0.44 -42.15 -18.05
CA ARG A 144 -1.77 -42.21 -18.66
C ARG A 144 -1.77 -41.93 -20.16
N ALA A 145 -0.90 -41.03 -20.64
CA ALA A 145 -0.79 -40.69 -22.07
C ALA A 145 -0.10 -41.78 -22.91
N TRP A 146 0.70 -42.66 -22.29
CA TRP A 146 1.37 -43.78 -22.96
C TRP A 146 0.58 -45.09 -22.90
N ALA A 147 -0.48 -45.16 -22.07
CA ALA A 147 -1.31 -46.35 -21.87
C ALA A 147 -2.58 -46.40 -22.74
N THR A 148 -2.68 -45.54 -23.76
CA THR A 148 -3.70 -45.51 -24.82
C THR A 148 -3.02 -45.49 -26.17
#